data_AF-A0AAW0AWS3-F1
#
_entry.id   AF-A0AAW0AWS3-F1
#
_cell.length_a   1.000
_cell.length_b   1.000
_cell.length_c   1.000
_cell.angle_alpha   90.00
_cell.angle_beta   90.00
_cell.angle_gamma   90.00
#
_symmetry.space_group_name_H-M   'P 1'
#
loop_
_entity.id
_entity.type
_entity.pdbx_description
1 polymer ?
#
loop_
_entity_poly.entity_id
_entity_poly.type
_entity_poly.pdbx_seq_one_letter_code
_entity_poly.pdbx_strand_id
1 'polypeptide(L)'
;MSDSLTLTFVDKKLLQTTLIDPDNAIHYTLTTTSGFRGKKITTITAASGLVGSIDWREKTFTINGVEKKWDDLKTRSAGVFRTERNWNWGPRPFNLKYQDAHKELLATPLEGTPADPVRFTVHRQHVLHDNEPATIRFPTRMQDDAERMFLLMAILHMEITRQETEKAMNEEAAEMATVGI
;
A
#
# COMPACT_ATOMS: atom_id res chain seq x y z
N MET A 1 4.89 12.94 -23.92
CA MET A 1 4.02 12.82 -22.74
C MET A 1 4.26 11.43 -22.19
N SER A 2 4.66 11.32 -20.92
CA SER A 2 5.01 10.02 -20.32
C SER A 2 3.77 9.45 -19.63
N ASP A 3 3.04 8.56 -20.30
CA ASP A 3 1.78 8.00 -19.81
C ASP A 3 2.00 6.95 -18.72
N SER A 4 2.09 7.40 -17.47
CA SER A 4 2.01 6.54 -16.29
C SER A 4 0.56 6.20 -15.95
N LEU A 5 0.29 4.99 -15.48
CA LEU A 5 -1.04 4.64 -14.94
C LEU A 5 -1.18 5.23 -13.54
N THR A 6 -2.09 6.19 -13.37
CA THR A 6 -2.44 6.74 -12.05
C THR A 6 -3.82 6.25 -11.66
N LEU A 7 -3.93 5.64 -10.49
CA LEU A 7 -5.18 5.18 -9.93
C LEU A 7 -5.51 5.99 -8.67
N THR A 8 -6.75 6.44 -8.58
CA THR A 8 -7.28 7.23 -7.46
C THR A 8 -8.17 6.36 -6.60
N PHE A 9 -7.94 6.40 -5.29
CA PHE A 9 -8.81 5.77 -4.30
C PHE A 9 -10.03 6.67 -4.09
N VAL A 10 -11.21 6.17 -4.46
CA VAL A 10 -12.46 6.95 -4.40
C VAL A 10 -12.88 7.23 -2.95
N ASP A 11 -12.70 6.27 -2.05
CA ASP A 11 -13.07 6.41 -0.65
C ASP A 11 -11.86 6.66 0.25
N LYS A 12 -12.09 7.36 1.37
CA LYS A 12 -11.09 7.53 2.44
C LYS A 12 -10.66 6.19 3.06
N LYS A 13 -11.52 5.17 3.04
CA LYS A 13 -11.24 3.84 3.58
C LYS A 13 -10.46 3.03 2.54
N LEU A 14 -9.13 3.08 2.59
CA LEU A 14 -8.24 2.42 1.61
C LEU A 14 -8.52 0.92 1.39
N LEU A 15 -9.06 0.23 2.40
CA LEU A 15 -9.36 -1.20 2.33
C LEU A 15 -10.81 -1.52 1.89
N GLN A 16 -11.63 -0.50 1.68
CA GLN A 16 -13.02 -0.61 1.26
C GLN A 16 -13.32 0.52 0.27
N THR A 17 -12.89 0.36 -0.97
CA THR A 17 -12.88 1.43 -1.99
C THR A 17 -12.72 0.85 -3.39
N THR A 18 -13.06 1.64 -4.40
CA THR A 18 -12.66 1.41 -5.79
C THR A 18 -11.42 2.23 -6.15
N LEU A 19 -10.62 1.72 -7.08
CA LEU A 19 -9.51 2.42 -7.72
C LEU A 19 -9.89 2.73 -9.17
N ILE A 20 -9.91 4.01 -9.52
CA ILE A 20 -10.27 4.51 -10.85
C ILE A 20 -9.11 5.23 -11.52
N ASP A 21 -9.04 5.21 -12.84
CA ASP A 21 -8.09 6.03 -13.60
C ASP A 21 -8.64 7.46 -13.86
N PRO A 22 -7.88 8.36 -14.53
CA PRO A 22 -8.34 9.72 -14.83
C PRO A 22 -9.58 9.79 -15.71
N ASP A 23 -9.87 8.73 -16.48
CA ASP A 23 -11.06 8.61 -17.33
C ASP A 23 -12.26 8.00 -16.56
N ASN A 24 -12.12 7.79 -15.25
CA ASN A 24 -13.07 7.17 -14.33
C ASN A 24 -13.37 5.69 -14.63
N ALA A 25 -12.51 5.00 -15.38
CA ALA A 25 -12.63 3.56 -15.54
C ALA A 25 -12.21 2.85 -14.24
N ILE A 26 -12.99 1.86 -13.81
CA ILE A 26 -12.69 1.09 -12.60
C ILE A 26 -11.64 0.03 -12.93
N HIS A 27 -10.47 0.11 -12.30
CA HIS A 27 -9.41 -0.89 -12.42
C HIS A 27 -9.52 -1.97 -11.36
N TYR A 28 -9.75 -1.57 -10.10
CA TYR A 28 -9.85 -2.49 -8.98
C TYR A 28 -10.95 -2.10 -8.00
N THR A 29 -11.53 -3.11 -7.36
CA THR A 29 -12.39 -2.96 -6.19
C THR A 29 -11.76 -3.69 -5.01
N LEU A 30 -11.63 -2.99 -3.88
CA LEU A 30 -11.09 -3.49 -2.63
C LEU A 30 -12.23 -3.68 -1.64
N THR A 31 -12.31 -4.87 -1.06
CA THR A 31 -13.30 -5.18 -0.01
C THR A 31 -12.63 -5.91 1.14
N THR A 32 -12.91 -5.48 2.37
CA THR A 32 -12.35 -6.09 3.57
C THR A 32 -13.42 -6.67 4.47
N THR A 33 -13.22 -7.94 4.83
CA THR A 33 -13.97 -8.58 5.90
C THR A 33 -13.32 -8.27 7.25
N SER A 34 -14.15 -7.98 8.25
CA SER A 34 -13.72 -7.74 9.63
C SER A 34 -14.41 -8.71 10.59
N GLY A 35 -13.86 -8.88 11.78
CA GLY A 35 -14.48 -9.62 12.87
C GLY A 35 -14.01 -9.12 14.23
N PHE A 36 -14.29 -9.87 15.30
CA PHE A 36 -13.97 -9.45 16.68
C PHE A 36 -12.50 -9.10 16.92
N ARG A 37 -11.56 -9.70 16.16
CA ARG A 37 -10.11 -9.41 16.21
C ARG A 37 -9.64 -8.43 15.13
N GLY A 38 -10.53 -7.57 14.64
CA GLY A 38 -10.26 -6.63 13.56
C GLY A 38 -10.32 -7.26 12.16
N LYS A 39 -9.60 -6.64 11.23
CA LYS A 39 -9.51 -7.01 9.80
C LYS A 39 -9.07 -8.47 9.63
N LYS A 40 -9.77 -9.17 8.73
CA LYS A 40 -9.53 -10.59 8.41
C LYS A 40 -8.87 -10.70 7.03
N ILE A 41 -9.63 -10.49 5.96
CA ILE A 41 -9.14 -10.60 4.58
C ILE A 41 -9.55 -9.36 3.80
N THR A 42 -8.60 -8.74 3.10
CA THR A 42 -8.87 -7.80 2.01
C THR A 42 -8.78 -8.54 0.68
N THR A 43 -9.80 -8.40 -0.15
CA THR A 43 -9.83 -8.93 -1.52
C THR A 43 -9.70 -7.79 -2.51
N ILE A 44 -8.98 -8.05 -3.61
CA ILE A 44 -8.78 -7.13 -4.73
C ILE A 44 -9.34 -7.80 -5.97
N THR A 45 -10.39 -7.21 -6.54
CA THR A 45 -11.05 -7.73 -7.75
C THR A 45 -10.87 -6.76 -8.91
N ALA A 46 -10.50 -7.28 -10.07
CA ALA A 46 -10.55 -6.58 -11.35
C ALA A 46 -11.80 -6.99 -12.12
N ALA A 47 -12.01 -6.43 -13.32
CA ALA A 47 -13.12 -6.83 -14.20
C ALA A 47 -13.11 -8.34 -14.54
N SER A 48 -11.93 -8.97 -14.54
CA SER A 48 -11.74 -10.41 -14.78
C SER A 48 -12.01 -11.30 -13.56
N GLY A 49 -12.23 -10.72 -12.37
CA GLY A 49 -12.46 -11.47 -11.12
C GLY A 49 -11.42 -11.18 -10.03
N LEU A 50 -11.27 -12.12 -9.10
CA LEU A 50 -10.33 -12.02 -7.99
C LEU A 50 -8.88 -12.11 -8.49
N VAL A 51 -8.09 -11.05 -8.27
CA VAL A 51 -6.70 -10.95 -8.73
C VAL A 51 -5.68 -10.94 -7.59
N GLY A 52 -6.11 -10.57 -6.38
CA GLY A 52 -5.26 -10.65 -5.20
C GLY A 52 -6.01 -10.61 -3.89
N SER A 53 -5.35 -11.03 -2.81
CA SER A 53 -5.87 -10.90 -1.46
C SER A 53 -4.77 -10.73 -0.42
N ILE A 54 -5.10 -9.98 0.64
CA ILE A 54 -4.28 -9.82 1.84
C ILE A 54 -5.01 -10.54 2.98
N ASP A 55 -4.43 -11.62 3.51
CA ASP A 55 -4.88 -12.18 4.78
C ASP A 55 -4.10 -11.51 5.91
N TRP A 56 -4.78 -10.66 6.67
CA TRP A 56 -4.17 -9.88 7.75
C TRP A 56 -3.84 -10.73 8.97
N ARG A 57 -4.55 -11.85 9.16
CA ARG A 57 -4.37 -12.72 10.33
C ARG A 57 -3.23 -13.70 10.09
N GLU A 58 -3.24 -14.33 8.92
CA GLU A 58 -2.19 -15.26 8.50
C GLU A 58 -0.95 -14.54 7.97
N LYS A 59 -1.03 -13.23 7.78
CA LYS A 59 0.05 -12.37 7.29
C LYS A 59 0.57 -12.85 5.94
N THR A 60 -0.35 -13.09 5.02
CA THR A 60 -0.05 -13.57 3.67
C THR A 60 -0.55 -12.61 2.61
N PHE A 61 0.09 -12.68 1.44
CA PHE A 61 -0.41 -12.15 0.19
C PHE A 61 -0.66 -13.30 -0.76
N THR A 62 -1.77 -13.23 -1.49
CA THR A 62 -2.10 -14.17 -2.56
C THR A 62 -2.26 -13.39 -3.85
N ILE A 63 -1.53 -13.76 -4.90
CA ILE A 63 -1.62 -13.16 -6.24
C ILE A 63 -1.80 -14.29 -7.24
N ASN A 64 -2.84 -14.23 -8.06
CA ASN A 64 -3.16 -15.26 -9.06
C ASN A 64 -3.10 -16.70 -8.50
N GLY A 65 -3.59 -16.88 -7.27
CA GLY A 65 -3.63 -18.18 -6.58
C GLY A 65 -2.32 -18.61 -5.90
N VAL A 66 -1.22 -17.86 -6.06
CA VAL A 66 0.05 -18.13 -5.37
C VAL A 66 0.08 -17.34 -4.05
N GLU A 67 0.21 -18.04 -2.94
CA GLU A 67 0.28 -17.46 -1.59
C GLU A 67 1.73 -17.38 -1.09
N LYS A 68 2.11 -16.26 -0.44
CA LYS A 68 3.38 -16.09 0.26
C LYS A 68 3.20 -15.33 1.58
N LYS A 69 3.96 -15.72 2.61
CA LYS A 69 3.97 -15.01 3.91
C LYS A 69 4.75 -13.71 3.81
N TRP A 70 4.33 -12.69 4.54
CA TRP A 70 5.00 -11.38 4.53
C TRP A 70 6.47 -11.46 4.95
N ASP A 71 6.82 -12.38 5.85
CA ASP A 71 8.20 -12.54 6.31
C ASP A 71 9.11 -13.11 5.21
N ASP A 72 8.57 -13.98 4.34
CA ASP A 72 9.30 -14.50 3.17
C ASP A 72 9.47 -13.44 2.08
N LEU A 73 8.58 -12.44 2.06
CA LEU A 73 8.61 -11.34 1.11
C LEU A 73 9.57 -10.22 1.55
N LYS A 74 9.99 -10.20 2.82
CA LYS A 74 10.80 -9.12 3.42
C LYS A 74 12.23 -9.59 3.65
N THR A 75 13.17 -9.03 2.91
CA THR A 75 14.60 -9.22 3.20
C THR A 75 15.17 -7.98 3.87
N ARG A 76 16.02 -8.20 4.89
CA ARG A 76 16.83 -7.11 5.47
C ARG A 76 18.08 -6.99 4.63
N SER A 77 18.40 -5.79 4.15
CA SER A 77 19.70 -5.54 3.54
C SER A 77 20.80 -5.73 4.59
N ALA A 78 21.87 -6.44 4.21
CA ALA A 78 23.01 -6.68 5.09
C ALA A 78 23.78 -5.37 5.30
N GLY A 79 23.61 -4.75 6.46
CA GLY A 79 24.32 -3.55 6.87
C GLY A 79 24.11 -3.24 8.35
N VAL A 80 25.19 -2.93 9.08
CA VAL A 80 25.22 -2.81 10.54
C VAL A 80 24.33 -1.66 11.08
N PHE A 81 23.86 -0.75 10.23
CA PHE A 81 23.13 0.46 10.64
C PHE A 81 21.92 0.85 9.76
N ARG A 82 21.48 0.03 8.80
CA ARG A 82 20.32 0.37 7.95
C ARG A 82 19.24 -0.71 7.98
N THR A 83 18.13 -0.40 8.63
CA THR A 83 16.86 -1.15 8.62
C THR A 83 16.06 -0.89 7.33
N GLU A 84 16.71 -0.96 6.17
CA GLU A 84 15.98 -0.93 4.91
C GLU A 84 15.34 -2.30 4.68
N ARG A 85 14.00 -2.32 4.56
CA ARG A 85 13.24 -3.54 4.30
C ARG A 85 12.98 -3.61 2.80
N ASN A 86 13.62 -4.58 2.18
CA ASN A 86 13.41 -4.88 0.77
C ASN A 86 12.25 -5.86 0.65
N TRP A 87 11.39 -5.63 -0.32
CA TRP A 87 10.20 -6.42 -0.59
C TRP A 87 10.34 -7.12 -1.93
N ASN A 88 10.14 -8.43 -1.96
CA ASN A 88 10.27 -9.19 -3.20
C ASN A 88 9.16 -10.24 -3.37
N TRP A 89 8.41 -10.13 -4.47
CA TRP A 89 7.47 -11.15 -4.90
C TRP A 89 8.00 -12.02 -6.05
N GLY A 90 8.83 -11.43 -6.90
CA GLY A 90 9.20 -12.00 -8.20
C GLY A 90 10.69 -11.88 -8.49
N PRO A 91 11.08 -11.56 -9.72
CA PRO A 91 12.49 -11.57 -10.12
C PRO A 91 13.28 -10.37 -9.58
N ARG A 92 12.60 -9.30 -9.16
CA ARG A 92 13.24 -8.04 -8.76
C ARG A 92 12.76 -7.55 -7.40
N PRO A 93 13.68 -7.24 -6.47
CA PRO A 93 13.33 -6.66 -5.18
C PRO A 93 13.10 -5.14 -5.26
N PHE A 94 12.23 -4.64 -4.39
CA PHE A 94 11.88 -3.23 -4.23
C PHE A 94 12.24 -2.72 -2.85
N ASN A 95 12.79 -1.51 -2.79
CA ASN A 95 12.89 -0.76 -1.54
C ASN A 95 11.61 0.05 -1.35
N LEU A 96 10.86 -0.23 -0.29
CA LEU A 96 9.67 0.55 0.05
C LEU A 96 10.01 1.51 1.17
N LYS A 97 9.81 2.80 0.92
CA LYS A 97 10.15 3.87 1.86
C LYS A 97 9.06 4.92 1.92
N TYR A 98 8.63 5.23 3.13
CA TYR A 98 7.79 6.38 3.39
C TYR A 98 8.64 7.66 3.46
N GLN A 99 8.17 8.72 2.81
CA GLN A 99 8.80 10.04 2.78
C GLN A 99 7.88 11.02 3.51
N ASP A 100 8.16 11.25 4.79
CA ASP A 100 7.32 12.09 5.66
C ASP A 100 7.14 13.52 5.14
N ALA A 101 8.21 14.11 4.60
CA ALA A 101 8.21 15.47 4.07
C ALA A 101 7.23 15.65 2.89
N HIS A 102 7.03 14.60 2.10
CA HIS A 102 6.15 14.61 0.93
C HIS A 102 4.84 13.86 1.16
N LYS A 103 4.67 13.18 2.31
CA LYS A 103 3.51 12.33 2.60
C LYS A 103 3.26 11.30 1.50
N GLU A 104 4.34 10.65 1.09
CA GLU A 104 4.35 9.68 0.00
C GLU A 104 5.05 8.39 0.42
N LEU A 105 4.64 7.28 -0.18
CA LEU A 105 5.36 6.01 -0.11
C LEU A 105 5.91 5.70 -1.51
N LEU A 106 7.22 5.49 -1.60
CA LEU A 106 7.88 5.10 -2.85
C LEU A 106 8.30 3.64 -2.80
N ALA A 107 8.01 2.89 -3.87
CA ALA A 107 8.61 1.60 -4.12
C ALA A 107 9.62 1.72 -5.28
N THR A 108 10.90 1.66 -4.95
CA THR A 108 12.01 1.83 -5.89
C THR A 108 12.62 0.47 -6.22
N PRO A 109 12.73 0.09 -7.50
CA PRO A 109 13.43 -1.14 -7.87
C PRO A 109 14.91 -1.07 -7.48
N LEU A 110 15.45 -2.13 -6.89
CA LEU A 110 16.85 -2.19 -6.46
C LEU A 110 17.80 -2.66 -7.56
N GLU A 111 17.27 -3.35 -8.57
CA GLU A 111 18.04 -3.95 -9.65
C GLU A 111 17.43 -3.58 -11.01
N GLY A 112 18.26 -3.63 -12.05
CA GLY A 112 17.87 -3.33 -13.43
C GLY A 112 18.06 -1.87 -13.85
N THR A 113 17.53 -1.53 -15.03
CA THR A 113 17.60 -0.17 -15.60
C THR A 113 16.88 0.82 -14.67
N PRO A 114 17.42 2.04 -14.47
CA PRO A 114 16.71 3.09 -13.75
C PRO A 114 15.29 3.24 -14.30
N ALA A 115 14.33 2.98 -13.43
CA ALA A 115 12.91 3.10 -13.72
C ALA A 115 12.30 4.03 -12.68
N ASP A 116 11.26 4.75 -13.09
CA ASP A 116 10.49 5.57 -12.16
C ASP A 116 9.94 4.69 -11.02
N PRO A 117 9.93 5.17 -9.77
CA PRO A 117 9.36 4.41 -8.68
C PRO A 117 7.84 4.32 -8.79
N VAL A 118 7.24 3.29 -8.20
CA VAL A 118 5.80 3.34 -7.88
C VAL A 118 5.63 4.34 -6.74
N ARG A 119 4.69 5.27 -6.91
CA ARG A 119 4.44 6.34 -5.95
C ARG A 119 3.03 6.23 -5.42
N PHE A 120 2.90 6.21 -4.10
CA PHE A 120 1.62 6.32 -3.42
C PHE A 120 1.57 7.62 -2.65
N THR A 121 0.53 8.42 -2.89
CA THR A 121 0.25 9.65 -2.16
C THR A 121 -0.88 9.38 -1.19
N VAL A 122 -0.66 9.66 0.09
CA VAL A 122 -1.69 9.47 1.11
C VAL A 122 -2.83 10.47 0.92
N HIS A 123 -4.03 10.11 1.38
CA HIS A 123 -5.15 11.03 1.44
C HIS A 123 -4.80 12.25 2.32
N ARG A 124 -5.09 13.46 1.85
CA ARG A 124 -4.89 14.70 2.62
C ARG A 124 -6.21 15.40 2.85
N GLN A 125 -6.48 15.64 4.13
CA GLN A 125 -7.62 16.44 4.54
C GLN A 125 -7.21 17.89 4.66
N HIS A 126 -8.02 18.76 4.08
CA HIS A 126 -7.76 20.19 4.05
C HIS A 126 -8.94 20.93 4.70
N VAL A 127 -8.64 21.96 5.49
CA VAL A 127 -9.65 22.70 6.26
C VAL A 127 -10.32 23.79 5.40
N LEU A 128 -9.61 24.29 4.39
CA LEU A 128 -10.01 25.46 3.60
C LEU A 128 -10.10 25.20 2.09
N HIS A 129 -9.85 23.96 1.65
CA HIS A 129 -9.97 23.56 0.25
C HIS A 129 -10.35 22.08 0.15
N ASP A 130 -10.62 21.63 -1.07
CA ASP A 130 -11.03 20.25 -1.32
C ASP A 130 -9.96 19.25 -0.83
N ASN A 131 -10.43 18.13 -0.30
CA ASN A 131 -9.57 17.04 0.14
C ASN A 131 -8.88 16.41 -1.07
N GLU A 132 -7.62 16.01 -0.90
CA GLU A 132 -6.89 15.26 -1.92
C GLU A 132 -7.08 13.76 -1.68
N PRO A 133 -7.66 13.00 -2.63
CA PRO A 133 -7.80 11.56 -2.49
C PRO A 133 -6.42 10.89 -2.51
N ALA A 134 -6.34 9.68 -1.93
CA ALA A 134 -5.12 8.89 -2.06
C ALA A 134 -4.95 8.47 -3.53
N THR A 135 -3.71 8.39 -4.00
CA THR A 135 -3.39 7.99 -5.37
C THR A 135 -2.23 7.02 -5.38
N ILE A 136 -2.23 6.09 -6.34
CA ILE A 136 -1.08 5.24 -6.65
C ILE A 136 -0.72 5.39 -8.12
N ARG A 137 0.55 5.62 -8.41
CA ARG A 137 1.07 5.83 -9.75
C ARG A 137 2.07 4.74 -10.09
N PHE A 138 1.77 3.99 -11.14
CA PHE A 138 2.62 2.95 -11.70
C PHE A 138 3.38 3.47 -12.94
N PRO A 139 4.67 3.14 -13.09
CA PRO A 139 5.43 3.44 -14.30
C PRO A 139 4.85 2.72 -15.52
N THR A 140 4.88 3.37 -16.69
CA THR A 140 4.38 2.80 -17.97
C THR A 140 5.01 1.46 -18.32
N ARG A 141 6.29 1.28 -17.95
CA ARG A 141 7.07 0.09 -18.28
C ARG A 141 6.79 -1.10 -17.36
N MET A 142 5.93 -0.93 -16.35
CA MET A 142 5.52 -2.02 -15.46
C MET A 142 4.44 -2.86 -16.16
N GLN A 143 4.89 -3.87 -16.90
CA GLN A 143 4.01 -4.78 -17.65
C GLN A 143 3.58 -6.01 -16.85
N ASP A 144 4.29 -6.35 -15.78
CA ASP A 144 3.96 -7.51 -14.95
C ASP A 144 2.82 -7.18 -13.98
N ASP A 145 1.65 -7.78 -14.22
CA ASP A 145 0.47 -7.61 -13.38
C ASP A 145 0.65 -8.15 -11.97
N ALA A 146 1.42 -9.23 -11.80
CA ALA A 146 1.69 -9.79 -10.47
C ALA A 146 2.61 -8.86 -9.66
N GLU A 147 3.61 -8.26 -10.31
CA GLU A 147 4.46 -7.24 -9.71
C GLU A 147 3.64 -6.00 -9.30
N ARG A 148 2.79 -5.50 -10.20
CA ARG A 148 1.89 -4.37 -9.93
C ARG A 148 0.97 -4.64 -8.75
N MET A 149 0.34 -5.83 -8.73
CA MET A 149 -0.55 -6.27 -7.66
C MET A 149 0.20 -6.42 -6.33
N PHE A 150 1.41 -6.97 -6.36
CA PHE A 150 2.27 -7.07 -5.19
C PHE A 150 2.56 -5.70 -4.59
N LEU A 151 2.97 -4.74 -5.43
CA LEU A 151 3.31 -3.39 -4.97
C LEU A 151 2.09 -2.66 -4.41
N LEU A 152 0.92 -2.81 -5.04
CA LEU A 152 -0.34 -2.31 -4.48
C LEU A 152 -0.58 -2.86 -3.07
N MET A 153 -0.51 -4.18 -2.88
CA MET A 153 -0.74 -4.81 -1.59
C MET A 153 0.32 -4.47 -0.55
N ALA A 154 1.59 -4.39 -0.93
CA ALA A 154 2.69 -4.03 -0.04
C ALA A 154 2.55 -2.57 0.44
N ILE A 155 2.16 -1.66 -0.45
CA ILE A 155 1.85 -0.26 -0.13
C ILE A 155 0.66 -0.18 0.83
N LEU A 156 -0.43 -0.89 0.54
CA LEU A 156 -1.61 -0.94 1.44
C LEU A 156 -1.22 -1.46 2.83
N HIS A 157 -0.46 -2.55 2.90
CA HIS A 157 0.05 -3.07 4.17
C HIS A 157 0.83 -1.99 4.94
N MET A 158 1.76 -1.30 4.28
CA MET A 158 2.60 -0.29 4.94
C MET A 158 1.79 0.91 5.42
N GLU A 159 0.89 1.42 4.60
CA GLU A 159 0.07 2.57 4.95
C GLU A 159 -0.91 2.26 6.09
N ILE A 160 -1.54 1.09 6.06
CA ILE A 160 -2.45 0.66 7.14
C ILE A 160 -1.68 0.44 8.45
N THR A 161 -0.49 -0.14 8.38
CA THR A 161 0.38 -0.30 9.56
C THR A 161 0.79 1.07 10.13
N ARG A 162 1.10 2.05 9.27
CA ARG A 162 1.41 3.43 9.67
C ARG A 162 0.22 4.09 10.38
N GLN A 163 -0.97 4.06 9.78
CA GLN A 163 -2.19 4.64 10.35
C GLN A 163 -2.53 4.02 11.72
N GLU A 164 -2.34 2.71 11.88
CA GLU A 164 -2.57 2.02 13.15
C GLU A 164 -1.56 2.39 14.22
N THR A 165 -0.30 2.59 13.84
CA THR A 165 0.75 3.04 14.76
C THR A 165 0.47 4.46 15.24
N GLU A 166 0.11 5.37 14.30
CA GLU A 166 -0.27 6.75 14.63
C GLU A 166 -1.51 6.80 15.52
N LYS A 167 -2.52 5.97 15.24
CA LYS A 167 -3.73 5.89 16.06
C LYS A 167 -3.41 5.45 17.49
N ALA A 168 -2.61 4.39 17.65
CA ALA A 168 -2.22 3.90 18.98
C ALA A 168 -1.43 4.94 19.77
N MET A 169 -0.48 5.63 19.13
CA MET A 169 0.29 6.71 19.78
C MET A 169 -0.58 7.89 20.20
N ASN A 170 -1.57 8.27 19.37
CA ASN A 170 -2.49 9.35 19.71
C ASN A 170 -3.43 8.98 20.86
N GLU A 171 -3.87 7.71 20.92
CA GLU A 171 -4.69 7.19 22.03
C GLU A 171 -3.89 7.20 23.34
N GLU A 172 -2.64 6.72 23.33
CA GLU A 172 -1.74 6.74 24.49
C GLU A 172 -1.46 8.18 24.97
N ALA A 173 -1.22 9.12 24.05
CA ALA A 173 -1.01 10.52 24.38
C ALA A 173 -2.26 11.17 25.00
N ALA A 174 -3.45 10.85 24.49
CA ALA A 174 -4.71 11.35 25.04
C ALA A 174 -4.99 10.79 26.44
N GLU A 175 -4.66 9.52 26.69
CA GLU A 175 -4.78 8.89 28.01
C GLU A 175 -3.84 9.56 29.02
N MET A 176 -2.56 9.76 28.67
CA MET A 176 -1.59 10.46 29.51
C MET A 176 -2.02 11.90 29.85
N ALA A 177 -2.61 12.62 28.90
CA ALA A 177 -3.13 13.97 29.12
C ALA A 177 -4.36 14.00 30.05
N THR A 178 -5.12 12.90 30.12
CA THR A 178 -6.33 12.78 30.95
C THR A 178 -5.99 12.35 32.39
N VAL A 179 -4.94 11.55 32.58
CA VAL A 179 -4.48 11.09 33.91
C VAL A 179 -3.59 12.12 34.62
N GLY A 180 -3.01 13.06 33.88
CA GLY A 180 -2.18 14.15 34.41
C GLY A 180 -2.93 15.34 35.04
N ILE A 181 -4.25 15.22 35.27
CA ILE A 181 -5.11 16.24 35.90
C ILE A 181 -5.54 15.78 37.29
#